data_AF-A0AAW7X4W1-F1
#
_entry.id   AF-A0AAW7X4W1-F1
#
_cell.length_a   1.000
_cell.length_b   1.000
_cell.length_c   1.000
_cell.angle_alpha   90.00
_cell.angle_beta   90.00
_cell.angle_gamma   90.00
#
_symmetry.space_group_name_H-M   'P 1'
#
loop_
_entity.id
_entity.type
_entity.pdbx_description
1 polymer ?
#
loop_
_entity_poly.entity_id
_entity_poly.type
_entity_poly.pdbx_seq_one_letter_code
_entity_poly.pdbx_strand_id
1 'polypeptide(L)'
;MRSLRGKAMGFTLVELIAVIVILGIVSALVSGFLISISDSYHKAQMRAKLIAKGRVVTEQISRQLRIAVPNSLRVSASGNCVEFFPSVAGANYIGELPDSENNAPMVTSITTAPFLVEMGAGNHAMVGALTNAEIYTTAVPAGRVSIASVTGGPHTSISLSASHRFNRNSINKRVYIADNPVRFCFSANSIVRYSGYGLDTSAMSDSAPADASTDIMALNVNSPGTVFSLSPGSEDRNTAVLFSLVFVQNDEQVTLNHQVVVRNVP
;
A
#
# COMPACT_ATOMS: atom_id res chain seq x y z
N MET A 1 -85.79 35.67 -9.65
CA MET A 1 -84.55 34.96 -9.28
C MET A 1 -83.58 35.96 -8.64
N ARG A 2 -83.27 35.80 -7.35
CA ARG A 2 -82.35 36.67 -6.59
C ARG A 2 -80.91 36.31 -6.96
N SER A 3 -80.20 37.22 -7.62
CA SER A 3 -78.74 37.16 -7.78
C SER A 3 -78.10 37.90 -6.61
N LEU A 4 -77.56 37.16 -5.64
CA LEU A 4 -76.67 37.71 -4.62
C LEU A 4 -75.34 38.10 -5.28
N ARG A 5 -75.21 39.37 -5.63
CA ARG A 5 -73.96 39.94 -6.15
C ARG A 5 -73.05 40.21 -4.96
N GLY A 6 -72.07 39.35 -4.74
CA GLY A 6 -71.06 39.55 -3.70
C GLY A 6 -70.31 40.87 -3.94
N LYS A 7 -70.26 41.74 -2.93
CA LYS A 7 -69.39 42.92 -2.92
C LYS A 7 -67.95 42.43 -2.96
N ALA A 8 -67.22 42.70 -4.04
CA ALA A 8 -65.78 42.49 -4.07
C ALA A 8 -65.14 43.49 -3.09
N MET A 9 -64.67 42.98 -1.95
CA MET A 9 -63.89 43.77 -1.00
C MET A 9 -62.46 43.85 -1.54
N GLY A 10 -61.98 45.07 -1.80
CA GLY A 10 -60.58 45.29 -2.19
C GLY A 10 -59.64 45.16 -1.00
N PHE A 11 -58.38 44.84 -1.27
CA PHE A 11 -57.30 44.81 -0.27
C PHE A 11 -56.92 46.21 0.17
N THR A 12 -56.58 46.39 1.45
CA THR A 12 -56.08 47.67 1.96
C THR A 12 -54.58 47.83 1.68
N LEU A 13 -54.10 49.08 1.57
CA LEU A 13 -52.67 49.37 1.42
C LEU A 13 -51.84 48.75 2.55
N VAL A 14 -52.36 48.76 3.79
CA VAL A 14 -51.70 48.20 4.97
C VAL A 14 -51.54 46.69 4.84
N GLU A 15 -52.56 46.00 4.30
CA GLU A 15 -52.53 44.56 4.08
C GLU A 15 -51.50 44.17 3.00
N LEU A 16 -51.39 44.95 1.92
CA LEU A 16 -50.36 44.77 0.90
C LEU A 16 -48.94 44.95 1.48
N ILE A 17 -48.71 46.00 2.28
CA ILE A 17 -47.42 46.27 2.92
C ILE A 17 -47.05 45.13 3.88
N ALA A 18 -47.99 44.69 4.71
CA ALA A 18 -47.77 43.58 5.64
C ALA A 18 -47.35 42.29 4.90
N VAL A 19 -48.01 41.97 3.78
CA VAL A 19 -47.67 40.79 2.96
C VAL A 19 -46.26 40.87 2.38
N ILE A 20 -45.87 42.02 1.81
CA ILE A 20 -44.53 42.18 1.23
C ILE A 20 -43.44 42.05 2.31
N VAL A 21 -43.67 42.63 3.49
CA VAL A 21 -42.73 42.54 4.62
C VAL A 21 -42.60 41.09 5.10
N ILE A 22 -43.70 40.38 5.31
CA ILE A 22 -43.70 38.97 5.74
C ILE A 22 -43.00 38.09 4.69
N LEU A 23 -43.31 38.27 3.40
CA LEU A 23 -42.67 37.54 2.32
C LEU A 23 -41.16 37.79 2.28
N GLY A 24 -40.71 39.03 2.50
CA GLY A 24 -39.29 39.36 2.57
C GLY A 24 -38.57 38.60 3.69
N ILE A 25 -39.15 38.60 4.90
CA ILE A 25 -38.58 37.90 6.06
C ILE A 25 -38.53 36.39 5.82
N VAL A 26 -39.65 35.79 5.37
CA VAL A 26 -39.73 34.35 5.12
C VAL A 26 -38.76 33.94 4.00
N SER A 27 -38.69 34.70 2.91
CA SER A 27 -37.80 34.39 1.80
C SER A 27 -36.32 34.42 2.23
N ALA A 28 -35.93 35.40 3.05
CA ALA A 28 -34.56 35.48 3.58
C ALA A 28 -34.21 34.26 4.45
N LEU A 29 -35.11 33.84 5.34
CA LEU A 29 -34.92 32.67 6.20
C LEU A 29 -34.82 31.37 5.38
N VAL A 30 -35.72 31.17 4.42
CA VAL A 30 -35.72 29.99 3.55
C VAL A 30 -34.45 29.93 2.70
N SER A 31 -34.01 31.06 2.14
CA SER A 31 -32.79 31.11 1.32
C SER A 31 -31.55 30.69 2.11
N GLY A 32 -31.38 31.21 3.33
CA GLY A 32 -30.23 30.84 4.18
C GLY A 32 -30.23 29.36 4.54
N PHE A 33 -31.40 28.80 4.83
CA PHE A 33 -31.56 27.38 5.11
C PHE A 33 -31.24 26.48 3.90
N LEU A 34 -31.71 26.85 2.70
CA LEU A 34 -31.43 26.10 1.48
C LEU A 34 -29.94 26.07 1.11
N ILE A 35 -29.25 27.20 1.27
CA ILE A 35 -27.80 27.28 1.04
C ILE A 35 -27.06 26.35 2.00
N SER A 36 -27.44 26.37 3.29
CA SER A 36 -26.84 25.50 4.32
C SER A 36 -27.04 24.00 4.05
N ILE A 37 -28.25 23.60 3.61
CA ILE A 37 -28.51 22.21 3.21
C ILE A 37 -27.63 21.80 2.03
N SER A 38 -27.54 22.64 1.01
CA SER A 38 -26.75 22.36 -0.19
C SER A 38 -25.27 22.21 0.15
N ASP A 39 -24.69 23.13 0.94
CA ASP A 39 -23.28 23.05 1.38
C ASP A 39 -23.02 21.78 2.22
N SER A 40 -23.91 21.48 3.17
CA SER A 40 -23.80 20.26 3.99
C SER A 40 -23.85 18.99 3.15
N TYR A 41 -24.74 18.94 2.16
CA TYR A 41 -24.85 17.81 1.24
C TYR A 41 -23.58 17.67 0.38
N HIS A 42 -23.05 18.77 -0.15
CA HIS A 42 -21.80 18.75 -0.92
C HIS A 42 -20.63 18.26 -0.08
N LYS A 43 -20.45 18.77 1.14
CA LYS A 43 -19.40 18.31 2.07
C LYS A 43 -19.52 16.81 2.37
N ALA A 44 -20.73 16.32 2.64
CA ALA A 44 -20.96 14.90 2.87
C ALA A 44 -20.56 14.03 1.65
N GLN A 45 -20.92 14.46 0.44
CA GLN A 45 -20.54 13.76 -0.79
C GLN A 45 -19.02 13.77 -1.03
N MET A 46 -18.36 14.92 -0.78
CA MET A 46 -16.91 15.05 -0.92
C MET A 46 -16.16 14.14 0.06
N ARG A 47 -16.59 14.13 1.32
CA ARG A 47 -16.03 13.26 2.35
C ARG A 47 -16.23 11.78 2.02
N ALA A 48 -17.41 11.39 1.53
CA ALA A 48 -17.67 10.02 1.10
C ALA A 48 -16.74 9.60 -0.05
N LYS A 49 -16.51 10.49 -1.03
CA LYS A 49 -15.58 10.26 -2.14
C LYS A 49 -14.13 10.12 -1.67
N LEU A 50 -13.68 10.95 -0.73
CA LEU A 50 -12.33 10.84 -0.14
C LEU A 50 -12.14 9.51 0.59
N ILE A 51 -13.12 9.10 1.40
CA ILE A 51 -13.10 7.80 2.10
C ILE A 51 -13.03 6.64 1.09
N ALA A 52 -13.85 6.67 0.04
CA ALA A 52 -13.85 5.62 -0.97
C ALA A 52 -12.51 5.49 -1.69
N LYS A 53 -11.92 6.61 -2.14
CA LYS A 53 -10.59 6.64 -2.76
C LYS A 53 -9.52 6.09 -1.83
N GLY A 54 -9.51 6.59 -0.59
CA GLY A 54 -8.52 6.18 0.38
C GLY A 54 -8.62 4.70 0.75
N ARG A 55 -9.84 4.15 0.84
CA ARG A 55 -10.04 2.71 1.07
C ARG A 55 -9.45 1.87 -0.06
N VAL A 56 -9.64 2.25 -1.32
CA VAL A 56 -9.07 1.49 -2.46
C VAL A 56 -7.54 1.46 -2.39
N VAL A 57 -6.90 2.61 -2.15
CA VAL A 57 -5.44 2.71 -2.07
C VAL A 57 -4.89 1.94 -0.88
N THR A 58 -5.50 2.10 0.29
CA THR A 58 -5.15 1.34 1.50
C THR A 58 -5.25 -0.16 1.26
N GLU A 59 -6.33 -0.66 0.65
CA GLU A 59 -6.48 -2.10 0.36
C GLU A 59 -5.45 -2.59 -0.68
N GLN A 60 -5.13 -1.78 -1.69
CA GLN A 60 -4.10 -2.14 -2.68
C GLN A 60 -2.71 -2.25 -2.04
N ILE A 61 -2.32 -1.27 -1.22
CA ILE A 61 -1.05 -1.28 -0.47
C ILE A 61 -1.03 -2.48 0.48
N SER A 62 -2.09 -2.66 1.27
CA SER A 62 -2.19 -3.76 2.23
C SER A 62 -2.09 -5.13 1.58
N ARG A 63 -2.77 -5.35 0.46
CA ARG A 63 -2.72 -6.63 -0.26
C ARG A 63 -1.32 -6.94 -0.79
N GLN A 64 -0.62 -5.93 -1.31
CA GLN A 64 0.75 -6.12 -1.80
C GLN A 64 1.76 -6.31 -0.65
N LEU A 65 1.64 -5.56 0.45
CA LEU A 65 2.50 -5.74 1.62
C LEU A 65 2.31 -7.12 2.28
N ARG A 66 1.09 -7.68 2.27
CA ARG A 66 0.81 -9.01 2.84
C ARG A 66 1.57 -10.16 2.18
N ILE A 67 2.00 -9.98 0.92
CA ILE A 67 2.81 -10.97 0.21
C ILE A 67 4.31 -10.67 0.28
N ALA A 68 4.74 -9.73 1.13
CA ALA A 68 6.16 -9.46 1.31
C ALA A 68 6.89 -10.71 1.84
N VAL A 69 8.07 -10.98 1.30
CA VAL A 69 8.97 -12.01 1.84
C VAL A 69 9.34 -11.63 3.28
N PRO A 70 9.37 -12.59 4.23
CA PRO A 70 9.80 -12.34 5.60
C PRO A 70 11.11 -11.56 5.68
N ASN A 71 11.16 -10.60 6.60
CA ASN A 71 12.33 -9.75 6.86
C ASN A 71 12.84 -8.91 5.67
N SER A 72 12.12 -8.87 4.54
CA SER A 72 12.48 -8.04 3.37
C SER A 72 12.01 -6.58 3.46
N LEU A 73 11.15 -6.27 4.44
CA LEU A 73 10.62 -4.92 4.62
C LEU A 73 11.69 -3.96 5.10
N ARG A 74 11.77 -2.80 4.46
CA ARG A 74 12.53 -1.64 4.93
C ARG A 74 11.75 -0.35 4.69
N VAL A 75 12.00 0.64 5.53
CA VAL A 75 11.38 1.97 5.48
C VAL A 75 12.48 3.02 5.44
N SER A 76 12.29 4.08 4.67
CA SER A 76 13.26 5.18 4.57
C SER A 76 13.37 5.94 5.89
N ALA A 77 14.48 6.64 6.13
CA ALA A 77 14.71 7.34 7.39
C ALA A 77 13.65 8.43 7.70
N SER A 78 13.05 9.02 6.67
CA SER A 78 11.94 9.98 6.80
C SER A 78 10.58 9.32 7.08
N GLY A 79 10.46 8.01 6.82
CA GLY A 79 9.19 7.29 6.85
C GLY A 79 8.28 7.57 5.65
N ASN A 80 8.77 8.16 4.58
CA ASN A 80 7.95 8.44 3.39
C ASN A 80 7.82 7.23 2.46
N CYS A 81 8.75 6.29 2.52
CA CYS A 81 8.78 5.14 1.63
C CYS A 81 8.88 3.82 2.38
N VAL A 82 8.17 2.80 1.90
CA VAL A 82 8.31 1.40 2.30
C VAL A 82 8.64 0.55 1.08
N GLU A 83 9.61 -0.35 1.22
CA GLU A 83 10.04 -1.28 0.17
C GLU A 83 10.09 -2.71 0.70
N PHE A 84 9.76 -3.65 -0.19
CA PHE A 84 9.75 -5.07 0.09
C PHE A 84 9.94 -5.88 -1.19
N PHE A 85 10.23 -7.16 -1.02
CA PHE A 85 10.20 -8.13 -2.11
C PHE A 85 8.86 -8.87 -2.09
N PRO A 86 8.06 -8.84 -3.17
CA PRO A 86 6.84 -9.64 -3.24
C PRO A 86 7.18 -11.13 -3.47
N SER A 87 6.69 -12.00 -2.61
CA SER A 87 6.75 -13.45 -2.75
C SER A 87 5.79 -13.89 -3.85
N VAL A 88 6.30 -14.58 -4.86
CA VAL A 88 5.52 -15.12 -5.98
C VAL A 88 5.28 -16.62 -5.86
N ALA A 89 6.17 -17.32 -5.16
CA ALA A 89 6.03 -18.73 -4.83
C ALA A 89 6.84 -19.09 -3.58
N GLY A 90 6.67 -20.31 -3.10
CA GLY A 90 7.53 -20.91 -2.10
C GLY A 90 7.64 -22.40 -2.33
N ALA A 91 8.79 -22.97 -1.99
CA ALA A 91 9.03 -24.40 -2.10
C ALA A 91 9.76 -24.90 -0.85
N ASN A 92 9.69 -26.21 -0.61
CA ASN A 92 10.54 -26.86 0.37
C ASN A 92 11.74 -27.45 -0.37
N TYR A 93 12.95 -27.07 0.03
CA TYR A 93 14.16 -27.64 -0.53
C TYR A 93 14.47 -29.00 0.13
N ILE A 94 15.17 -29.85 -0.62
CA ILE A 94 15.50 -31.21 -0.21
C ILE A 94 16.96 -31.25 0.21
N GLY A 95 17.23 -31.80 1.40
CA GLY A 95 18.56 -31.85 1.99
C GLY A 95 18.97 -30.54 2.68
N GLU A 96 20.26 -30.34 2.86
CA GLU A 96 20.80 -29.10 3.40
C GLU A 96 21.38 -28.25 2.28
N LEU A 97 21.14 -26.95 2.34
CA LEU A 97 21.81 -25.99 1.47
C LEU A 97 23.18 -25.64 2.06
N PRO A 98 24.17 -25.27 1.23
CA PRO A 98 25.42 -24.76 1.74
C PRO A 98 25.17 -23.52 2.58
N ASP A 99 25.66 -23.55 3.82
CA ASP A 99 25.59 -22.43 4.72
C ASP A 99 26.93 -22.15 5.42
N SER A 100 26.92 -21.15 6.30
CA SER A 100 28.14 -20.70 6.99
C SER A 100 28.69 -21.73 7.98
N GLU A 101 27.90 -22.73 8.39
CA GLU A 101 28.23 -23.65 9.47
C GLU A 101 28.57 -25.06 8.96
N ASN A 102 27.92 -25.50 7.88
CA ASN A 102 28.04 -26.89 7.40
C ASN A 102 29.22 -27.16 6.45
N ASN A 103 30.02 -26.14 6.12
CA ASN A 103 31.20 -26.24 5.24
C ASN A 103 30.94 -26.85 3.85
N ALA A 104 29.69 -26.93 3.40
CA ALA A 104 29.38 -27.50 2.10
C ALA A 104 29.90 -26.59 0.95
N PRO A 105 30.27 -27.17 -0.21
CA PRO A 105 30.67 -26.39 -1.37
C PRO A 105 29.50 -25.54 -1.86
N MET A 106 29.80 -24.36 -2.40
CA MET A 106 28.79 -23.47 -2.97
C MET A 106 28.06 -24.14 -4.13
N VAL A 107 26.75 -23.86 -4.27
CA VAL A 107 25.88 -24.49 -5.28
C VAL A 107 25.33 -23.46 -6.25
N THR A 108 25.01 -23.92 -7.45
CA THR A 108 24.30 -23.13 -8.48
C THR A 108 22.84 -23.56 -8.67
N SER A 109 22.35 -24.50 -7.84
CA SER A 109 20.97 -24.95 -7.89
C SER A 109 20.46 -25.41 -6.52
N ILE A 110 19.17 -25.22 -6.27
CA ILE A 110 18.46 -25.72 -5.08
C ILE A 110 17.47 -26.79 -5.54
N THR A 111 17.61 -28.03 -5.08
CA THR A 111 16.63 -29.09 -5.34
C THR A 111 15.44 -28.92 -4.42
N THR A 112 14.22 -29.04 -4.95
CA THR A 112 12.98 -28.77 -4.19
C THR A 112 11.91 -29.83 -4.43
N ALA A 113 10.94 -29.90 -3.52
CA ALA A 113 9.64 -30.46 -3.83
C ALA A 113 8.99 -29.67 -5.00
N PRO A 114 8.04 -30.28 -5.76
CA PRO A 114 7.37 -29.62 -6.86
C PRO A 114 6.71 -28.30 -6.44
N PHE A 115 6.90 -27.25 -7.23
CA PHE A 115 6.25 -25.95 -7.05
C PHE A 115 5.89 -25.30 -8.38
N LEU A 116 5.07 -24.25 -8.33
CA LEU A 116 4.59 -23.48 -9.48
C LEU A 116 4.84 -21.99 -9.24
N VAL A 117 5.13 -21.24 -10.30
CA VAL A 117 5.19 -19.78 -10.32
C VAL A 117 4.16 -19.29 -11.33
N GLU A 118 2.94 -19.02 -10.85
CA GLU A 118 1.79 -18.67 -11.70
C GLU A 118 1.79 -17.18 -12.09
N MET A 119 2.33 -16.32 -11.23
CA MET A 119 2.39 -14.87 -11.45
C MET A 119 3.78 -14.35 -11.08
N GLY A 120 4.30 -13.41 -11.85
CA GLY A 120 5.64 -12.86 -11.66
C GLY A 120 6.74 -13.63 -12.38
N ALA A 121 7.97 -13.18 -12.21
CA ALA A 121 9.17 -13.71 -12.87
C ALA A 121 10.03 -14.61 -11.95
N GLY A 122 9.92 -14.48 -10.63
CA GLY A 122 10.70 -15.25 -9.65
C GLY A 122 12.19 -14.96 -9.76
N ASN A 123 12.59 -13.70 -9.61
CA ASN A 123 13.96 -13.25 -9.80
C ASN A 123 14.92 -13.59 -8.65
N HIS A 124 14.40 -13.86 -7.44
CA HIS A 124 15.20 -14.04 -6.23
C HIS A 124 14.76 -15.27 -5.44
N ALA A 125 15.71 -16.03 -4.93
CA ALA A 125 15.50 -17.06 -3.92
C ALA A 125 15.95 -16.51 -2.57
N MET A 126 15.12 -16.66 -1.54
CA MET A 126 15.44 -16.25 -0.18
C MET A 126 15.27 -17.40 0.81
N VAL A 127 16.29 -17.63 1.64
CA VAL A 127 16.34 -18.70 2.63
C VAL A 127 16.88 -18.16 3.94
N GLY A 128 16.16 -18.40 5.04
CA GLY A 128 16.68 -18.19 6.40
C GLY A 128 17.10 -16.76 6.73
N ALA A 129 16.64 -15.75 5.99
CA ALA A 129 16.97 -14.35 6.27
C ALA A 129 16.27 -13.90 7.56
N LEU A 130 17.03 -13.32 8.49
CA LEU A 130 16.53 -12.82 9.78
C LEU A 130 16.45 -11.29 9.81
N THR A 131 17.22 -10.62 8.95
CA THR A 131 17.22 -9.16 8.83
C THR A 131 17.17 -8.73 7.37
N ASN A 132 16.72 -7.51 7.12
CA ASN A 132 16.73 -6.95 5.76
C ASN A 132 18.16 -6.80 5.23
N ALA A 133 19.17 -6.57 6.08
CA ALA A 133 20.57 -6.44 5.68
C ALA A 133 21.12 -7.72 5.02
N GLU A 134 20.58 -8.89 5.35
CA GLU A 134 20.95 -10.18 4.74
C GLU A 134 20.29 -10.39 3.37
N ILE A 135 19.30 -9.58 3.01
CA ILE A 135 18.59 -9.60 1.73
C ILE A 135 19.12 -8.52 0.80
N TYR A 136 19.27 -7.29 1.31
CA TYR A 136 19.75 -6.12 0.56
C TYR A 136 21.27 -6.06 0.49
N THR A 137 21.88 -7.14 0.00
CA THR A 137 23.33 -7.27 -0.17
C THR A 137 23.68 -8.09 -1.41
N THR A 138 24.89 -7.88 -1.91
CA THR A 138 25.53 -8.71 -2.94
C THR A 138 26.64 -9.60 -2.37
N ALA A 139 26.89 -9.54 -1.06
CA ALA A 139 27.87 -10.39 -0.38
C ALA A 139 27.44 -11.86 -0.41
N VAL A 140 28.42 -12.75 -0.22
CA VAL A 140 28.18 -14.18 0.00
C VAL A 140 29.01 -14.58 1.24
N PRO A 141 28.40 -15.18 2.28
CA PRO A 141 27.02 -15.66 2.36
C PRO A 141 25.96 -14.56 2.51
N ALA A 142 24.78 -14.79 1.93
CA ALA A 142 23.60 -13.92 2.07
C ALA A 142 22.30 -14.74 2.07
N GLY A 143 21.24 -14.18 2.65
CA GLY A 143 19.91 -14.78 2.73
C GLY A 143 19.15 -14.73 1.40
N ARG A 144 19.65 -13.97 0.42
CA ARG A 144 19.09 -13.81 -0.93
C ARG A 144 20.13 -14.18 -1.99
N VAL A 145 19.67 -14.82 -3.07
CA VAL A 145 20.42 -15.02 -4.32
C VAL A 145 19.51 -14.80 -5.53
N SER A 146 20.09 -14.34 -6.64
CA SER A 146 19.37 -14.20 -7.91
C SER A 146 19.15 -15.54 -8.61
N ILE A 147 17.99 -15.71 -9.23
CA ILE A 147 17.57 -16.89 -9.98
C ILE A 147 17.73 -16.60 -11.49
N ALA A 148 18.10 -17.61 -12.28
CA ALA A 148 18.26 -17.45 -13.72
C ALA A 148 16.91 -17.36 -14.47
N SER A 149 15.98 -18.29 -14.23
CA SER A 149 14.57 -18.26 -14.68
C SER A 149 13.77 -19.37 -14.01
N VAL A 150 12.51 -19.10 -13.60
CA VAL A 150 11.65 -20.08 -12.91
C VAL A 150 10.15 -19.87 -13.17
N THR A 151 9.75 -19.38 -14.34
CA THR A 151 8.33 -19.14 -14.67
C THR A 151 7.55 -20.42 -14.97
N GLY A 152 6.27 -20.50 -14.59
CA GLY A 152 5.41 -21.67 -14.86
C GLY A 152 5.68 -22.84 -13.92
N GLY A 153 5.73 -24.06 -14.48
CA GLY A 153 6.09 -25.29 -13.76
C GLY A 153 5.29 -26.52 -14.25
N PRO A 154 5.29 -27.63 -13.48
CA PRO A 154 5.93 -27.78 -12.18
C PRO A 154 7.46 -27.77 -12.26
N HIS A 155 8.09 -27.11 -11.29
CA HIS A 155 9.56 -27.09 -11.12
C HIS A 155 9.94 -27.97 -9.93
N THR A 156 11.06 -28.69 -10.05
CA THR A 156 11.65 -29.51 -8.96
C THR A 156 13.03 -29.01 -8.54
N SER A 157 13.46 -27.87 -9.09
CA SER A 157 14.72 -27.22 -8.76
C SER A 157 14.68 -25.74 -9.10
N ILE A 158 15.47 -24.94 -8.40
CA ILE A 158 15.71 -23.52 -8.68
C ILE A 158 17.14 -23.35 -9.17
N SER A 159 17.32 -22.87 -10.41
CA SER A 159 18.65 -22.57 -10.96
C SER A 159 19.09 -21.16 -10.56
N LEU A 160 20.25 -21.05 -9.90
CA LEU A 160 20.81 -19.80 -9.41
C LEU A 160 21.66 -19.14 -10.50
N SER A 161 21.66 -17.81 -10.56
CA SER A 161 22.44 -17.06 -11.54
C SER A 161 23.95 -17.06 -11.25
N ALA A 162 24.33 -17.41 -10.01
CA ALA A 162 25.71 -17.51 -9.57
C ALA A 162 25.84 -18.60 -8.49
N SER A 163 27.07 -19.09 -8.29
CA SER A 163 27.37 -19.99 -7.18
C SER A 163 27.12 -19.28 -5.85
N HIS A 164 26.42 -19.93 -4.91
CA HIS A 164 25.95 -19.30 -3.68
C HIS A 164 26.09 -20.19 -2.44
N ARG A 165 26.12 -19.52 -1.29
CA ARG A 165 26.04 -20.09 0.07
C ARG A 165 25.15 -19.18 0.91
N PHE A 166 24.22 -19.75 1.66
CA PHE A 166 23.30 -18.99 2.51
C PHE A 166 23.93 -18.69 3.87
N ASN A 167 23.40 -17.70 4.60
CA ASN A 167 23.85 -17.47 5.97
C ASN A 167 23.56 -18.70 6.84
N ARG A 168 22.38 -19.30 6.65
CA ARG A 168 21.86 -20.46 7.38
C ARG A 168 20.77 -21.16 6.58
N ASN A 169 20.50 -22.41 6.94
CA ASN A 169 19.33 -23.14 6.48
C ASN A 169 18.03 -22.59 7.12
N SER A 170 16.90 -22.70 6.41
CA SER A 170 15.56 -22.47 6.99
C SER A 170 15.18 -23.66 7.88
N ILE A 171 14.58 -23.39 9.04
CA ILE A 171 14.15 -24.42 10.00
C ILE A 171 13.18 -25.41 9.34
N ASN A 172 12.25 -24.90 8.53
CA ASN A 172 11.25 -25.71 7.83
C ASN A 172 11.71 -26.13 6.42
N LYS A 173 13.01 -26.01 6.11
CA LYS A 173 13.58 -26.25 4.78
C LYS A 173 12.86 -25.46 3.67
N ARG A 174 12.45 -24.22 3.97
CA ARG A 174 11.68 -23.37 3.06
C ARG A 174 12.60 -22.46 2.25
N VAL A 175 12.26 -22.27 0.98
CA VAL A 175 12.78 -21.21 0.11
C VAL A 175 11.62 -20.36 -0.38
N TYR A 176 11.74 -19.05 -0.23
CA TYR A 176 10.82 -18.08 -0.83
C TYR A 176 11.33 -17.68 -2.20
N ILE A 177 10.45 -17.68 -3.19
CA ILE A 177 10.74 -17.21 -4.54
C ILE A 177 10.04 -15.87 -4.68
N ALA A 178 10.81 -14.85 -5.04
CA ALA A 178 10.36 -13.46 -5.02
C ALA A 178 10.68 -12.76 -6.33
N ASP A 179 9.81 -11.81 -6.69
CA ASP A 179 10.07 -10.87 -7.77
C ASP A 179 11.01 -9.75 -7.32
N ASN A 180 11.41 -8.91 -8.26
CA ASN A 180 12.10 -7.66 -7.98
C ASN A 180 11.34 -6.78 -6.97
N PRO A 181 12.07 -5.92 -6.22
CA PRO A 181 11.49 -5.11 -5.16
C PRO A 181 10.42 -4.15 -5.67
N VAL A 182 9.45 -3.86 -4.80
CA VAL A 182 8.39 -2.87 -5.01
C VAL A 182 8.46 -1.87 -3.86
N ARG A 183 8.31 -0.58 -4.18
CA ARG A 183 8.36 0.50 -3.21
C ARG A 183 7.11 1.37 -3.31
N PHE A 184 6.46 1.61 -2.18
CA PHE A 184 5.43 2.64 -2.05
C PHE A 184 6.03 3.87 -1.40
N CYS A 185 5.78 5.04 -1.97
CA CYS A 185 6.27 6.31 -1.44
C CYS A 185 5.16 7.35 -1.40
N PHE A 186 5.21 8.19 -0.38
CA PHE A 186 4.63 9.51 -0.45
C PHE A 186 5.60 10.44 -1.18
N SER A 187 5.15 11.04 -2.28
CA SER A 187 5.94 11.99 -3.06
C SER A 187 5.03 13.02 -3.71
N ALA A 188 5.38 14.32 -3.60
CA ALA A 188 4.65 15.43 -4.22
C ALA A 188 3.11 15.33 -4.06
N ASN A 189 2.64 15.26 -2.81
CA ASN A 189 1.22 15.15 -2.45
C ASN A 189 0.48 13.94 -3.06
N SER A 190 1.23 12.88 -3.36
CA SER A 190 0.72 11.68 -4.02
C SER A 190 1.27 10.44 -3.34
N ILE A 191 0.54 9.33 -3.47
CA ILE A 191 1.09 8.00 -3.16
C ILE A 191 1.46 7.36 -4.48
N VAL A 192 2.73 7.01 -4.61
CA VAL A 192 3.33 6.44 -5.82
C VAL A 192 3.85 5.04 -5.52
N ARG A 193 3.74 4.16 -6.51
CA ARG A 193 4.31 2.82 -6.50
C ARG A 193 5.43 2.77 -7.54
N TYR A 194 6.62 2.39 -7.09
CA TYR A 194 7.77 2.11 -7.94
C TYR A 194 7.91 0.59 -8.12
N SER A 195 8.20 0.15 -9.34
CA SER A 195 8.46 -1.26 -9.67
C SER A 195 9.34 -1.40 -10.91
N GLY A 196 9.75 -2.62 -11.25
CA GLY A 196 10.56 -2.87 -12.46
C GLY A 196 12.05 -2.52 -12.32
N TYR A 197 12.51 -2.19 -11.12
CA TYR A 197 13.92 -1.95 -10.81
C TYR A 197 14.53 -3.17 -10.09
N GLY A 198 15.86 -3.29 -10.14
CA GLY A 198 16.59 -4.40 -9.54
C GLY A 198 16.85 -4.24 -8.04
N LEU A 199 17.73 -5.11 -7.53
CA LEU A 199 18.23 -5.00 -6.16
C LEU A 199 18.99 -3.67 -5.98
N ASP A 200 18.57 -2.88 -5.00
CA ASP A 200 19.29 -1.70 -4.53
C ASP A 200 19.84 -1.96 -3.12
N THR A 201 21.16 -2.09 -2.99
CA THR A 201 21.83 -2.33 -1.71
C THR A 201 22.18 -1.04 -0.96
N SER A 202 21.87 0.13 -1.51
CA SER A 202 22.12 1.41 -0.85
C SER A 202 21.16 1.63 0.31
N ALA A 203 21.49 2.61 1.16
CA ALA A 203 20.60 3.07 2.21
C ALA A 203 19.31 3.62 1.60
N MET A 204 18.17 3.22 2.16
CA MET A 204 16.88 3.56 1.58
C MET A 204 16.61 5.07 1.62
N SER A 205 16.34 5.62 0.44
CA SER A 205 16.02 7.04 0.23
C SER A 205 14.58 7.23 -0.26
N ASP A 206 14.13 8.49 -0.27
CA ASP A 206 12.80 8.87 -0.75
C ASP A 206 12.75 9.05 -2.28
N SER A 207 13.88 8.97 -2.97
CA SER A 207 13.95 9.10 -4.42
C SER A 207 13.45 7.83 -5.11
N ALA A 208 12.93 8.00 -6.32
CA ALA A 208 12.66 6.88 -7.20
C ALA A 208 13.94 6.05 -7.42
N PRO A 209 13.87 4.71 -7.35
CA PRO A 209 14.98 3.86 -7.75
C PRO A 209 15.35 4.11 -9.23
N ALA A 210 16.61 3.84 -9.58
CA ALA A 210 17.04 3.87 -10.97
C ALA A 210 16.22 2.86 -11.81
N ASP A 211 15.85 3.26 -13.03
CA ASP A 211 15.09 2.47 -14.00
C ASP A 211 13.69 2.02 -13.52
N ALA A 212 13.19 2.56 -12.41
CA ALA A 212 11.87 2.22 -11.89
C ALA A 212 10.75 2.76 -12.78
N SER A 213 9.80 1.88 -13.10
CA SER A 213 8.46 2.26 -13.55
C SER A 213 7.68 2.86 -12.38
N THR A 214 6.91 3.91 -12.66
CA THR A 214 6.17 4.68 -11.64
C THR A 214 4.67 4.68 -11.92
N ASP A 215 3.88 4.24 -10.94
CA ASP A 215 2.42 4.28 -10.96
C ASP A 215 1.90 5.22 -9.87
N ILE A 216 1.03 6.17 -10.21
CA ILE A 216 0.35 7.02 -9.22
C ILE A 216 -0.87 6.28 -8.68
N MET A 217 -0.87 5.95 -7.39
CA MET A 217 -1.98 5.27 -6.72
C MET A 217 -3.02 6.26 -6.19
N ALA A 218 -2.56 7.40 -5.70
CA ALA A 218 -3.42 8.45 -5.17
C ALA A 218 -2.83 9.84 -5.38
N LEU A 219 -3.72 10.81 -5.56
CA LEU A 219 -3.43 12.24 -5.64
C LEU A 219 -4.10 12.98 -4.47
N ASN A 220 -3.64 14.19 -4.20
CA ASN A 220 -4.17 15.07 -3.15
C ASN A 220 -4.07 14.43 -1.76
N VAL A 221 -2.89 13.87 -1.46
CA VAL A 221 -2.54 13.36 -0.15
C VAL A 221 -1.64 14.39 0.53
N ASN A 222 -1.89 14.71 1.78
CA ASN A 222 -1.01 15.54 2.60
C ASN A 222 0.00 14.68 3.35
N SER A 223 1.15 15.26 3.67
CA SER A 223 2.14 14.61 4.52
C SER A 223 1.64 14.56 5.96
N PRO A 224 1.53 13.38 6.59
CA PRO A 224 1.34 13.23 8.03
C PRO A 224 2.67 13.38 8.82
N GLY A 225 3.76 13.80 8.18
CA GLY A 225 5.12 13.65 8.71
C GLY A 225 5.68 12.27 8.36
N THR A 226 5.35 11.26 9.16
CA THR A 226 5.74 9.85 8.93
C THR A 226 4.57 9.09 8.31
N VAL A 227 4.72 8.66 7.06
CA VAL A 227 3.67 7.96 6.31
C VAL A 227 3.68 6.48 6.62
N PHE A 228 4.85 5.86 6.64
CA PHE A 228 5.09 4.46 6.93
C PHE A 228 5.98 4.34 8.16
N SER A 229 5.62 3.45 9.08
CA SER A 229 6.46 3.04 10.18
C SER A 229 6.52 1.52 10.26
N LEU A 230 7.73 1.02 10.48
CA LEU A 230 7.98 -0.41 10.61
C LEU A 230 8.04 -0.75 12.09
N SER A 231 7.19 -1.66 12.52
CA SER A 231 7.40 -2.43 13.75
C SER A 231 8.16 -3.70 13.33
N PRO A 232 9.50 -3.74 13.50
CA PRO A 232 10.29 -4.87 13.03
C PRO A 232 9.82 -6.14 13.74
N GLY A 233 9.75 -7.25 13.01
CA GLY A 233 9.50 -8.55 13.60
C GLY A 233 10.74 -9.12 14.30
N SER A 234 10.54 -10.19 15.04
CA SER A 234 11.57 -11.10 15.53
C SER A 234 11.18 -12.53 15.13
N GLU A 235 11.97 -13.54 15.50
CA GLU A 235 11.62 -14.94 15.19
C GLU A 235 10.25 -15.35 15.77
N ASP A 236 9.87 -14.78 16.92
CA ASP A 236 8.58 -15.02 17.57
C ASP A 236 7.52 -13.93 17.32
N ARG A 237 7.85 -12.86 16.58
CA ARG A 237 6.94 -11.72 16.33
C ARG A 237 6.87 -11.38 14.86
N ASN A 238 5.66 -11.38 14.32
CA ASN A 238 5.39 -10.89 12.97
C ASN A 238 5.86 -9.44 12.79
N THR A 239 6.39 -9.12 11.62
CA THR A 239 6.64 -7.72 11.24
C THR A 239 5.30 -7.05 10.99
N ALA A 240 5.16 -5.79 11.41
CA ALA A 240 3.99 -4.99 11.04
C ALA A 240 4.43 -3.67 10.40
N VAL A 241 3.73 -3.27 9.34
CA VAL A 241 3.82 -1.94 8.75
C VAL A 241 2.58 -1.17 9.17
N LEU A 242 2.78 -0.05 9.84
CA LEU A 242 1.71 0.91 10.11
C LEU A 242 1.85 2.02 9.07
N PHE A 243 0.73 2.46 8.50
CA PHE A 243 0.75 3.60 7.62
C PHE A 243 -0.47 4.51 7.81
N SER A 244 -0.25 5.81 7.58
CA SER A 244 -1.26 6.86 7.68
C SER A 244 -1.32 7.64 6.38
N LEU A 245 -2.52 7.71 5.78
CA LEU A 245 -2.77 8.47 4.55
C LEU A 245 -3.77 9.58 4.82
N VAL A 246 -3.40 10.82 4.49
CA VAL A 246 -4.23 12.00 4.71
C VAL A 246 -4.76 12.50 3.37
N PHE A 247 -5.98 12.14 3.01
CA PHE A 247 -6.62 12.58 1.77
C PHE A 247 -7.26 13.95 1.96
N VAL A 248 -7.05 14.86 1.02
CA VAL A 248 -7.56 16.24 1.08
C VAL A 248 -8.24 16.60 -0.23
N GLN A 249 -9.36 17.31 -0.13
CA GLN A 249 -9.99 17.97 -1.27
C GLN A 249 -10.75 19.21 -0.81
N ASN A 250 -10.33 20.38 -1.28
CA ASN A 250 -10.78 21.68 -0.78
C ASN A 250 -10.58 21.76 0.75
N ASP A 251 -11.63 22.10 1.50
CA ASP A 251 -11.60 22.21 2.97
C ASP A 251 -11.92 20.87 3.68
N GLU A 252 -12.11 19.77 2.94
CA GLU A 252 -12.38 18.45 3.49
C GLU A 252 -11.10 17.60 3.56
N GLN A 253 -10.90 16.96 4.72
CA GLN A 253 -9.76 16.09 4.98
C GLN A 253 -10.22 14.79 5.65
N VAL A 254 -9.65 13.67 5.21
CA VAL A 254 -9.87 12.34 5.75
C VAL A 254 -8.53 11.66 6.00
N THR A 255 -8.29 11.28 7.25
CA THR A 255 -7.11 10.49 7.64
C THR A 255 -7.49 9.01 7.76
N LEU A 256 -6.72 8.14 7.11
CA LEU A 256 -6.86 6.70 7.18
C LEU A 256 -5.59 6.09 7.78
N ASN A 257 -5.75 5.45 8.93
CA ASN A 257 -4.67 4.70 9.59
C ASN A 257 -4.91 3.22 9.35
N HIS A 258 -3.85 2.50 9.01
CA HIS A 258 -3.93 1.07 8.78
C HIS A 258 -2.66 0.36 9.25
N GLN A 259 -2.84 -0.89 9.67
CA GLN A 259 -1.74 -1.77 10.08
C GLN A 259 -1.81 -3.05 9.26
N VAL A 260 -0.67 -3.41 8.67
CA VAL A 260 -0.51 -4.65 7.90
C VAL A 260 0.48 -5.52 8.64
N VAL A 261 0.03 -6.71 9.04
CA VAL A 261 0.90 -7.72 9.64
C VAL A 261 1.41 -8.62 8.51
N VAL A 262 2.73 -8.75 8.44
CA VAL A 262 3.44 -9.67 7.55
C VAL A 262 4.00 -10.80 8.38
N ARG A 263 3.63 -12.02 8.01
CA ARG A 263 4.07 -13.21 8.76
C ARG A 263 5.57 -13.40 8.57
N ASN A 264 6.31 -13.38 9.68
CA ASN A 264 7.72 -13.70 9.68
C ASN A 264 7.89 -15.16 10.11
N VAL A 265 7.90 -16.08 9.16
CA VAL A 265 8.28 -17.48 9.42
C VAL A 265 9.48 -17.78 8.52
N PRO A 266 10.72 -17.62 9.03
CA PRO A 266 11.94 -17.90 8.28
C PRO A 266 12.07 -19.38 7.86
#